data_AF-A0A7J5XN51-F1
#
_entry.id   AF-A0A7J5XN51-F1
#
_cell.length_a   1.000
_cell.length_b   1.000
_cell.length_c   1.000
_cell.angle_alpha   90.00
_cell.angle_beta   90.00
_cell.angle_gamma   90.00
#
_symmetry.space_group_name_H-M   'P 1'
#
loop_
_entity.id
_entity.type
_entity.pdbx_description
1 polymer ?
#
loop_
_entity_poly.entity_id
_entity_poly.type
_entity_poly.pdbx_seq_one_letter_code
_entity_poly.pdbx_strand_id
1 'polypeptide(L)'
;MAEQRYDVEYGDSLNLRVPRKPKSFEFTRKFSSNVTILWKWGEPLTSFDGRRKYTGIFFEMYNLSQKDMGHYRFRGKEQNELSTYTIEVKAKTKSFQKSPGKHLRFSAKLEPNFCNVYFFPEGKLRRRMTEVVIVRRGELQRHLDELGLVGFDLNEPCGIYIEAIQNTYRGRYEIRDENNDTALEVYLHVADPTIRTSELKAGAQLSFNFDLEPNDCNIHFFGEPSFDIVLHGLQRHLYENDCIGLN
;
A
#
# COMPACT_ATOMS: atom_id res chain seq x y z
N MET A 1 -16.31 35.65 -5.93
CA MET A 1 -16.77 34.51 -5.12
C MET A 1 -15.60 33.59 -4.90
N ALA A 2 -15.43 33.04 -3.69
CA ALA A 2 -14.27 32.22 -3.36
C ALA A 2 -14.55 30.75 -3.73
N GLU A 3 -13.85 30.25 -4.73
CA GLU A 3 -13.64 28.80 -4.89
C GLU A 3 -12.84 28.32 -3.68
N GLN A 4 -13.31 27.25 -3.04
CA GLN A 4 -12.57 26.61 -1.95
C GLN A 4 -12.07 25.24 -2.42
N ARG A 5 -10.82 24.93 -2.07
CA ARG A 5 -10.18 23.67 -2.42
C ARG A 5 -9.87 22.87 -1.16
N TYR A 6 -10.16 21.58 -1.22
CA TYR A 6 -9.89 20.63 -0.15
C TYR A 6 -9.06 19.48 -0.69
N ASP A 7 -7.90 19.29 -0.07
CA ASP A 7 -7.09 18.09 -0.22
C ASP A 7 -7.33 17.23 1.03
N VAL A 8 -7.89 16.05 0.84
CA VAL A 8 -8.26 15.11 1.93
C VAL A 8 -7.71 13.73 1.65
N GLU A 9 -7.50 12.93 2.68
CA GLU A 9 -7.01 11.57 2.50
C GLU A 9 -8.15 10.56 2.30
N TYR A 10 -7.83 9.44 1.66
CA TYR A 10 -8.77 8.34 1.46
C TYR A 10 -9.33 7.86 2.80
N GLY A 11 -10.65 7.70 2.85
CA GLY A 11 -11.40 7.25 4.01
C GLY A 11 -11.73 8.36 5.01
N ASP A 12 -11.25 9.59 4.79
CA ASP A 12 -11.56 10.72 5.67
C ASP A 12 -12.99 11.23 5.46
N SER A 13 -13.38 12.17 6.31
CA SER A 13 -14.68 12.84 6.25
C SER A 13 -14.49 14.33 5.97
N LEU A 14 -15.44 14.93 5.26
CA LEU A 14 -15.40 16.34 4.89
C LEU A 14 -16.78 16.98 5.04
N ASN A 15 -16.79 18.18 5.62
CA ASN A 15 -17.98 18.98 5.81
C ASN A 15 -17.91 20.23 4.94
N LEU A 16 -18.82 20.34 3.99
CA LEU A 16 -18.98 21.52 3.15
C LEU A 16 -20.02 22.44 3.77
N ARG A 17 -19.71 23.73 3.86
CA ARG A 17 -20.68 24.71 4.35
C ARG A 17 -21.75 24.95 3.29
N VAL A 18 -23.01 24.85 3.69
CA VAL A 18 -24.13 25.14 2.80
C VAL A 18 -24.38 26.64 2.78
N PRO A 19 -24.36 27.31 1.61
CA PRO A 19 -24.66 28.74 1.53
C PRO A 19 -26.14 29.01 1.87
N ARG A 20 -26.49 30.26 2.19
CA ARG A 20 -27.89 30.61 2.51
C ARG A 20 -28.78 30.47 1.27
N LYS A 21 -29.93 29.83 1.43
CA LYS A 21 -31.01 29.68 0.42
C LYS A 21 -30.52 29.05 -0.90
N PRO A 22 -29.86 27.88 -0.88
CA PRO A 22 -29.52 27.17 -2.10
C PRO A 22 -30.79 26.62 -2.77
N LYS A 23 -30.76 26.54 -4.09
CA LYS A 23 -31.83 25.98 -4.94
C LYS A 23 -31.47 24.64 -5.56
N SER A 24 -30.18 24.40 -5.82
CA SER A 24 -29.66 23.09 -6.18
C SER A 24 -28.25 22.88 -5.66
N PHE A 25 -27.85 21.61 -5.58
CA PHE A 25 -26.49 21.20 -5.30
C PHE A 25 -26.05 20.17 -6.35
N GLU A 26 -24.97 20.49 -7.04
CA GLU A 26 -24.48 19.79 -8.22
C GLU A 26 -23.08 19.24 -7.97
N PHE A 27 -22.80 18.07 -8.53
CA PHE A 27 -21.49 17.44 -8.54
C PHE A 27 -21.04 17.15 -9.97
N THR A 28 -19.83 17.58 -10.29
CA THR A 28 -19.14 17.22 -11.53
C THR A 28 -17.87 16.46 -11.18
N ARG A 29 -17.86 15.16 -11.45
CA ARG A 29 -16.71 14.29 -11.17
C ARG A 29 -15.46 14.77 -11.91
N LYS A 30 -14.30 14.61 -11.28
CA LYS A 30 -13.01 14.88 -11.93
C LYS A 30 -12.91 14.06 -13.23
N PHE A 31 -12.48 14.71 -14.32
CA PHE A 31 -12.38 14.13 -15.67
C PHE A 31 -13.71 13.75 -16.35
N SER A 32 -14.85 14.16 -15.79
CA SER A 32 -16.17 14.01 -16.43
C SER A 32 -16.78 15.37 -16.71
N SER A 33 -17.52 15.48 -17.80
CA SER A 33 -18.39 16.62 -18.09
C SER A 33 -19.81 16.43 -17.55
N ASN A 34 -20.16 15.21 -17.10
CA ASN A 34 -21.50 14.91 -16.62
C ASN A 34 -21.77 15.57 -15.27
N VAL A 35 -22.85 16.35 -15.22
CA VAL A 35 -23.33 16.97 -13.99
C VAL A 35 -24.35 16.06 -13.34
N THR A 36 -24.06 15.65 -12.10
CA THR A 36 -24.99 14.92 -11.25
C THR A 36 -25.65 15.90 -10.29
N ILE A 37 -26.98 15.91 -10.25
CA ILE A 37 -27.72 16.72 -9.29
C ILE A 37 -27.82 15.91 -8.00
N LEU A 38 -27.15 16.37 -6.95
CA LEU A 38 -27.17 15.73 -5.64
C LEU A 38 -28.44 16.07 -4.86
N TRP A 39 -28.96 17.28 -5.04
CA TRP A 39 -30.18 17.75 -4.39
C TRP A 39 -30.79 18.97 -5.09
N LYS A 40 -32.12 19.12 -4.98
CA LYS A 40 -32.90 20.29 -5.41
C LYS A 40 -33.88 20.73 -4.33
N TRP A 41 -34.12 22.04 -4.27
CA TRP A 41 -35.13 22.62 -3.40
C TRP A 41 -36.52 22.07 -3.71
N GLY A 42 -37.23 21.63 -2.67
CA GLY A 42 -38.60 21.09 -2.78
C GLY A 42 -38.66 19.61 -3.14
N GLU A 43 -37.53 18.99 -3.49
CA GLU A 43 -37.44 17.54 -3.62
C GLU A 43 -36.98 16.93 -2.29
N PRO A 44 -37.53 15.77 -1.88
CA PRO A 44 -36.96 15.02 -0.76
C PRO A 44 -35.50 14.72 -1.10
N LEU A 45 -34.63 14.75 -0.10
CA LEU A 45 -33.23 14.37 -0.25
C LEU A 45 -33.22 12.94 -0.80
N THR A 46 -33.00 12.79 -2.12
CA THR A 46 -32.84 11.49 -2.78
C THR A 46 -31.79 10.75 -1.99
N SER A 47 -32.12 9.53 -1.53
CA SER A 47 -31.38 8.75 -0.55
C SER A 47 -29.89 8.91 -0.77
N PHE A 48 -29.29 9.83 -0.01
CA PHE A 48 -27.85 9.85 0.11
C PHE A 48 -27.51 8.47 0.63
N ASP A 49 -26.55 7.80 -0.02
CA ASP A 49 -25.94 6.62 0.57
C ASP A 49 -25.55 6.95 2.02
N GLY A 50 -25.49 5.98 2.93
CA GLY A 50 -25.19 6.25 4.35
C GLY A 50 -23.88 7.04 4.60
N ARG A 51 -23.08 7.26 3.55
CA ARG A 51 -21.87 8.07 3.47
C ARG A 51 -22.10 9.57 3.32
N ARG A 52 -23.30 10.05 2.95
CA ARG A 52 -23.55 11.48 2.71
C ARG A 52 -24.74 11.95 3.54
N LYS A 53 -24.62 13.13 4.16
CA LYS A 53 -25.66 13.66 5.05
C LYS A 53 -25.79 15.15 4.89
N TYR A 54 -27.04 15.60 4.75
CA TYR A 54 -27.36 17.02 4.75
C TYR A 54 -27.98 17.41 6.09
N THR A 55 -27.36 18.36 6.79
CA THR A 55 -27.81 18.84 8.11
C THR A 55 -28.36 20.27 8.07
N GLY A 56 -28.68 20.78 6.88
CA GLY A 56 -29.19 22.15 6.67
C GLY A 56 -28.10 23.21 6.58
N ILE A 57 -27.13 23.16 7.49
CA ILE A 57 -25.97 24.08 7.51
C ILE A 57 -24.70 23.48 6.92
N PHE A 58 -24.58 22.16 6.96
CA PHE A 58 -23.46 21.42 6.39
C PHE A 58 -23.95 20.30 5.48
N PHE A 59 -23.11 20.01 4.49
CA PHE A 59 -23.15 18.78 3.73
C PHE A 59 -21.95 17.93 4.14
N GLU A 60 -22.21 16.85 4.83
CA GLU A 60 -21.22 15.94 5.41
C GLU A 60 -21.01 14.76 4.46
N MET A 61 -19.75 14.39 4.24
CA MET A 61 -19.35 13.24 3.45
C MET A 61 -18.39 12.40 4.27
N TYR A 62 -18.63 11.10 4.33
CA TYR A 62 -17.88 10.12 5.11
C TYR A 62 -17.23 9.09 4.17
N ASN A 63 -16.11 8.52 4.60
CA ASN A 63 -15.38 7.47 3.87
C ASN A 63 -15.04 7.87 2.42
N LEU A 64 -14.48 9.07 2.23
CA LEU A 64 -14.18 9.59 0.89
C LEU A 64 -13.25 8.66 0.09
N SER A 65 -13.55 8.46 -1.19
CA SER A 65 -12.66 7.77 -2.14
C SER A 65 -12.38 8.66 -3.36
N GLN A 66 -11.50 8.24 -4.27
CA GLN A 66 -11.15 9.06 -5.44
C GLN A 66 -12.35 9.24 -6.39
N LYS A 67 -13.38 8.39 -6.30
CA LYS A 67 -14.67 8.61 -6.98
C LYS A 67 -15.40 9.88 -6.56
N ASP A 68 -15.16 10.39 -5.36
CA ASP A 68 -15.77 11.61 -4.83
C ASP A 68 -15.02 12.88 -5.27
N MET A 69 -13.91 12.75 -5.99
CA MET A 69 -13.14 13.89 -6.50
C MET A 69 -13.92 14.66 -7.57
N GLY A 70 -13.84 15.98 -7.50
CA GLY A 70 -14.47 16.85 -8.49
C GLY A 70 -14.92 18.19 -7.93
N HIS A 71 -15.88 18.79 -8.64
CA HIS A 71 -16.43 20.09 -8.30
C HIS A 71 -17.84 19.95 -7.75
N TYR A 72 -18.08 20.54 -6.59
CA TYR A 72 -19.34 20.58 -5.90
C TYR A 72 -19.85 22.01 -5.90
N ARG A 73 -20.97 22.27 -6.55
CA ARG A 73 -21.49 23.62 -6.80
C ARG A 73 -22.86 23.79 -6.17
N PHE A 74 -23.02 24.78 -5.32
CA PHE A 74 -24.32 25.23 -4.86
C PHE A 74 -24.83 26.34 -5.76
N ARG A 75 -26.05 26.20 -6.28
CA ARG A 75 -26.72 27.21 -7.09
C ARG A 75 -27.84 27.87 -6.30
N GLY A 76 -28.07 29.15 -6.54
CA GLY A 76 -29.19 29.91 -6.00
C GLY A 76 -30.32 30.08 -7.00
N LYS A 77 -31.08 31.15 -6.84
CA LYS A 77 -32.17 31.49 -7.76
C LYS A 77 -31.60 31.84 -9.13
N GLU A 78 -32.30 31.50 -10.20
CA GLU A 78 -31.85 31.79 -11.59
C GLU A 78 -30.50 31.13 -11.93
N GLN A 79 -30.16 30.01 -11.27
CA GLN A 79 -28.92 29.25 -11.46
C GLN A 79 -27.63 30.03 -11.21
N ASN A 80 -27.69 31.16 -10.49
CA ASN A 80 -26.48 31.84 -10.07
C ASN A 80 -25.64 30.93 -9.16
N GLU A 81 -24.33 30.92 -9.37
CA GLU A 81 -23.42 30.18 -8.50
C GLU A 81 -23.34 30.87 -7.13
N LEU A 82 -23.49 30.12 -6.04
CA LEU A 82 -23.36 30.64 -4.67
C LEU A 82 -22.00 30.30 -4.07
N SER A 83 -21.53 29.07 -4.32
CA SER A 83 -20.25 28.57 -3.83
C SER A 83 -19.82 27.35 -4.64
N THR A 84 -18.51 27.23 -4.86
CA THR A 84 -17.89 26.07 -5.51
C THR A 84 -16.81 25.51 -4.62
N TYR A 85 -16.83 24.18 -4.47
CA TYR A 85 -15.87 23.40 -3.72
C TYR A 85 -15.19 22.41 -4.66
N THR A 86 -13.86 22.44 -4.72
CA THR A 86 -13.05 21.47 -5.45
C THR A 86 -12.45 20.50 -4.45
N ILE A 87 -12.72 19.21 -4.62
CA ILE A 87 -12.28 18.16 -3.69
C ILE A 87 -11.30 17.25 -4.42
N GLU A 88 -10.10 17.12 -3.85
CA GLU A 88 -9.10 16.14 -4.23
C GLU A 88 -8.91 15.14 -3.08
N VAL A 89 -9.06 13.84 -3.41
CA VAL A 89 -8.86 12.75 -2.47
C VAL A 89 -7.54 12.06 -2.84
N LYS A 90 -6.61 12.02 -1.90
CA LYS A 90 -5.28 11.42 -2.07
C LYS A 90 -5.20 10.12 -1.27
N ALA A 91 -4.43 9.16 -1.77
CA ALA A 91 -4.12 7.97 -0.99
C ALA A 91 -3.38 8.35 0.29
N LYS A 92 -3.57 7.57 1.36
CA LYS A 92 -2.71 7.68 2.54
C LYS A 92 -1.31 7.20 2.17
N THR A 93 -0.27 7.84 2.68
CA THR A 93 1.11 7.43 2.39
C THR A 93 1.83 7.00 3.66
N LYS A 94 2.56 5.89 3.60
CA LYS A 94 3.49 5.45 4.64
C LYS A 94 4.85 5.17 4.03
N SER A 95 5.92 5.47 4.76
CA SER A 95 7.28 5.12 4.37
C SER A 95 7.93 4.35 5.51
N PHE A 96 8.61 3.27 5.17
CA PHE A 96 9.34 2.43 6.12
C PHE A 96 10.79 2.29 5.67
N GLN A 97 11.71 2.39 6.63
CA GLN A 97 13.09 1.97 6.49
C GLN A 97 13.30 0.71 7.31
N LYS A 98 13.74 -0.37 6.67
CA LYS A 98 13.90 -1.68 7.30
C LYS A 98 15.21 -2.33 6.88
N SER A 99 15.81 -3.11 7.78
CA SER A 99 16.92 -3.99 7.43
C SER A 99 16.39 -5.35 6.94
N PRO A 100 17.16 -6.09 6.13
CA PRO A 100 16.83 -7.47 5.79
C PRO A 100 16.54 -8.33 7.02
N GLY A 101 15.64 -9.31 6.89
CA GLY A 101 15.21 -10.22 7.97
C GLY A 101 14.20 -9.63 8.96
N LYS A 102 13.94 -8.31 8.94
CA LYS A 102 12.91 -7.71 9.81
C LYS A 102 11.52 -7.90 9.23
N HIS A 103 10.52 -8.03 10.10
CA HIS A 103 9.12 -8.09 9.70
C HIS A 103 8.53 -6.70 9.41
N LEU A 104 7.46 -6.68 8.63
CA LEU A 104 6.65 -5.50 8.34
C LEU A 104 5.18 -5.87 8.19
N ARG A 105 4.29 -5.03 8.73
CA ARG A 105 2.85 -5.12 8.48
C ARG A 105 2.31 -3.76 8.10
N PHE A 106 1.37 -3.74 7.17
CA PHE A 106 0.56 -2.56 6.89
C PHE A 106 -0.80 -2.98 6.32
N SER A 107 -1.83 -2.21 6.66
CA SER A 107 -3.18 -2.42 6.18
C SER A 107 -3.93 -1.10 5.98
N ALA A 108 -4.96 -1.17 5.15
CA ALA A 108 -5.99 -0.17 4.97
C ALA A 108 -7.34 -0.70 5.48
N LYS A 109 -8.23 0.19 5.90
CA LYS A 109 -9.59 -0.16 6.33
C LYS A 109 -10.49 -0.33 5.11
N LEU A 110 -10.32 -1.45 4.40
CA LEU A 110 -11.18 -1.85 3.28
C LEU A 110 -11.88 -3.16 3.62
N GLU A 111 -13.02 -3.39 2.98
CA GLU A 111 -13.71 -4.67 3.04
C GLU A 111 -12.77 -5.76 2.49
N PRO A 112 -12.61 -6.92 3.16
CA PRO A 112 -11.63 -7.93 2.75
C PRO A 112 -11.78 -8.38 1.28
N ASN A 113 -13.00 -8.55 0.79
CA ASN A 113 -13.29 -8.97 -0.58
C ASN A 113 -12.97 -7.90 -1.65
N PHE A 114 -12.77 -6.65 -1.23
CA PHE A 114 -12.36 -5.54 -2.10
C PHE A 114 -10.87 -5.26 -2.02
N CYS A 115 -10.13 -6.03 -1.21
CA CYS A 115 -8.71 -5.84 -1.00
C CYS A 115 -7.89 -6.28 -2.20
N ASN A 116 -7.16 -5.34 -2.81
CA ASN A 116 -6.15 -5.63 -3.81
C ASN A 116 -4.82 -5.00 -3.39
N VAL A 117 -3.75 -5.78 -3.40
CA VAL A 117 -2.40 -5.32 -3.03
C VAL A 117 -1.46 -5.51 -4.20
N TYR A 118 -0.89 -4.42 -4.66
CA TYR A 118 0.05 -4.37 -5.78
C TYR A 118 1.43 -3.98 -5.28
N PHE A 119 2.47 -4.55 -5.88
CA PHE A 119 3.86 -4.25 -5.61
C PHE A 119 4.57 -3.78 -6.88
N PHE A 120 5.25 -2.65 -6.76
CA PHE A 120 6.04 -2.00 -7.79
C PHE A 120 7.49 -2.07 -7.35
N PRO A 121 8.24 -3.08 -7.82
CA PRO A 121 9.61 -3.30 -7.37
C PRO A 121 10.56 -2.20 -7.83
N GLU A 122 11.66 -2.06 -7.10
CA GLU A 122 12.81 -1.24 -7.49
C GLU A 122 14.03 -2.09 -7.86
N GLY A 123 15.09 -1.43 -8.33
CA GLY A 123 16.38 -2.07 -8.60
C GLY A 123 16.35 -3.13 -9.71
N LYS A 124 16.99 -4.28 -9.46
CA LYS A 124 17.12 -5.36 -10.46
C LYS A 124 15.78 -6.00 -10.81
N LEU A 125 14.89 -6.16 -9.83
CA LEU A 125 13.58 -6.78 -10.04
C LEU A 125 12.69 -5.91 -10.93
N ARG A 126 12.78 -4.58 -10.80
CA ARG A 126 12.11 -3.62 -11.70
C ARG A 126 12.44 -3.80 -13.17
N ARG A 127 13.67 -4.26 -13.49
CA ARG A 127 14.08 -4.51 -14.89
C ARG A 127 13.37 -5.71 -15.50
N ARG A 128 12.87 -6.64 -14.67
CA ARG A 128 12.15 -7.84 -15.10
C ARG A 128 10.65 -7.65 -15.08
N MET A 129 10.12 -6.90 -14.10
CA MET A 129 8.68 -6.71 -13.90
C MET A 129 8.39 -5.30 -13.37
N THR A 130 7.30 -4.70 -13.85
CA THR A 130 6.90 -3.34 -13.45
C THR A 130 5.85 -3.32 -12.34
N GLU A 131 5.06 -4.38 -12.22
CA GLU A 131 3.97 -4.53 -11.25
C GLU A 131 3.78 -6.02 -10.94
N VAL A 132 3.53 -6.34 -9.68
CA VAL A 132 3.18 -7.68 -9.20
C VAL A 132 1.90 -7.57 -8.37
N VAL A 133 0.94 -8.45 -8.63
CA VAL A 133 -0.27 -8.54 -7.81
C VAL A 133 0.00 -9.52 -6.66
N ILE A 134 0.07 -9.01 -5.44
CA ILE A 134 0.30 -9.84 -4.24
C ILE A 134 -1.02 -10.40 -3.73
N VAL A 135 -2.03 -9.54 -3.62
CA VAL A 135 -3.38 -9.90 -3.15
C VAL A 135 -4.40 -9.44 -4.18
N ARG A 136 -5.37 -10.29 -4.50
CA ARG A 136 -6.49 -9.95 -5.39
C ARG A 136 -7.80 -10.38 -4.73
N ARG A 137 -8.72 -9.43 -4.56
CA ARG A 137 -10.03 -9.66 -3.90
C ARG A 137 -9.93 -10.39 -2.56
N GLY A 138 -8.93 -10.02 -1.76
CA GLY A 138 -8.67 -10.62 -0.45
C GLY A 138 -7.89 -11.94 -0.47
N GLU A 139 -7.48 -12.45 -1.64
CA GLU A 139 -6.74 -13.71 -1.75
C GLU A 139 -5.28 -13.49 -2.15
N LEU A 140 -4.36 -14.11 -1.41
CA LEU A 140 -2.92 -14.12 -1.75
C LEU A 140 -2.69 -14.91 -3.05
N GLN A 141 -1.88 -14.35 -3.95
CA GLN A 141 -1.62 -14.97 -5.24
C GLN A 141 -0.57 -16.09 -5.13
N ARG A 142 -0.81 -17.23 -5.80
CA ARG A 142 0.03 -18.44 -5.68
C ARG A 142 1.36 -18.40 -6.41
N HIS A 143 1.50 -17.53 -7.40
CA HIS A 143 2.68 -17.48 -8.28
C HIS A 143 3.80 -16.57 -7.74
N LEU A 144 3.69 -16.10 -6.49
CA LEU A 144 4.69 -15.20 -5.89
C LEU A 144 6.03 -15.91 -5.67
N ASP A 145 6.01 -17.20 -5.34
CA ASP A 145 7.21 -18.02 -5.15
C ASP A 145 8.04 -18.13 -6.44
N GLU A 146 7.39 -18.24 -7.61
CA GLU A 146 8.05 -18.26 -8.92
C GLU A 146 8.81 -16.96 -9.21
N LEU A 147 8.41 -15.86 -8.56
CA LEU A 147 9.03 -14.55 -8.66
C LEU A 147 10.09 -14.31 -7.58
N GLY A 148 10.33 -15.29 -6.70
CA GLY A 148 11.22 -15.16 -5.53
C GLY A 148 10.64 -14.21 -4.47
N LEU A 149 9.32 -14.06 -4.40
CA LEU A 149 8.59 -13.26 -3.43
C LEU A 149 7.87 -14.20 -2.45
N VAL A 150 8.51 -14.56 -1.35
CA VAL A 150 8.04 -15.54 -0.35
C VAL A 150 7.75 -14.89 1.02
N GLY A 151 7.01 -15.55 1.90
CA GLY A 151 6.79 -15.08 3.27
C GLY A 151 5.83 -13.88 3.37
N PHE A 152 4.82 -13.85 2.50
CA PHE A 152 3.70 -12.92 2.56
C PHE A 152 2.49 -13.61 3.19
N ASP A 153 1.90 -12.98 4.20
CA ASP A 153 0.62 -13.37 4.77
C ASP A 153 -0.41 -12.25 4.62
N LEU A 154 -1.69 -12.62 4.66
CA LEU A 154 -2.78 -11.65 4.73
C LEU A 154 -2.83 -11.01 6.12
N ASN A 155 -2.97 -9.69 6.15
CA ASN A 155 -3.15 -8.95 7.40
C ASN A 155 -4.48 -8.19 7.37
N GLU A 156 -5.33 -8.41 8.37
CA GLU A 156 -6.67 -7.84 8.44
C GLU A 156 -6.69 -6.30 8.65
N PRO A 157 -7.76 -5.61 8.20
CA PRO A 157 -8.86 -6.14 7.37
C PRO A 157 -8.48 -6.23 5.87
N CYS A 158 -7.54 -5.41 5.41
CA CYS A 158 -6.99 -5.49 4.06
C CYS A 158 -5.54 -5.02 4.06
N GLY A 159 -4.60 -5.93 3.88
CA GLY A 159 -3.17 -5.64 3.94
C GLY A 159 -2.33 -6.90 3.90
N ILE A 160 -1.03 -6.70 4.08
CA ILE A 160 -0.06 -7.79 4.09
C ILE A 160 0.85 -7.71 5.31
N TYR A 161 1.26 -8.89 5.76
CA TYR A 161 2.36 -9.11 6.67
C TYR A 161 3.51 -9.74 5.88
N ILE A 162 4.72 -9.25 6.11
CA ILE A 162 5.95 -9.77 5.56
C ILE A 162 6.77 -10.25 6.75
N GLU A 163 7.02 -11.56 6.81
CA GLU A 163 7.72 -12.19 7.93
C GLU A 163 9.19 -11.76 7.97
N ALA A 164 9.91 -11.95 6.86
CA ALA A 164 11.32 -11.59 6.73
C ALA A 164 11.56 -10.76 5.46
N ILE A 165 11.82 -9.47 5.62
CA ILE A 165 12.09 -8.57 4.49
C ILE A 165 13.37 -8.97 3.76
N GLN A 166 13.30 -9.04 2.44
CA GLN A 166 14.46 -9.18 1.55
C GLN A 166 14.74 -7.88 0.79
N ASN A 167 15.97 -7.70 0.28
CA ASN A 167 16.32 -6.53 -0.53
C ASN A 167 15.47 -6.39 -1.81
N THR A 168 15.01 -7.52 -2.35
CA THR A 168 14.11 -7.59 -3.50
C THR A 168 12.74 -6.97 -3.23
N TYR A 169 12.35 -6.84 -1.96
CA TYR A 169 11.04 -6.29 -1.54
C TYR A 169 11.05 -4.77 -1.47
N ARG A 170 12.21 -4.14 -1.73
CA ARG A 170 12.33 -2.70 -1.88
C ARG A 170 11.45 -2.21 -3.03
N GLY A 171 10.67 -1.18 -2.75
CA GLY A 171 9.81 -0.54 -3.73
C GLY A 171 8.55 0.00 -3.11
N ARG A 172 7.52 0.13 -3.94
CA ARG A 172 6.26 0.76 -3.59
C ARG A 172 5.15 -0.26 -3.60
N TYR A 173 4.32 -0.26 -2.58
CA TYR A 173 3.13 -1.09 -2.47
C TYR A 173 1.90 -0.20 -2.51
N GLU A 174 0.85 -0.68 -3.16
CA GLU A 174 -0.44 0.00 -3.19
C GLU A 174 -1.53 -0.95 -2.73
N ILE A 175 -2.33 -0.52 -1.76
CA ILE A 175 -3.60 -1.14 -1.41
C ILE A 175 -4.72 -0.37 -2.11
N ARG A 176 -5.46 -1.08 -2.97
CA ARG A 176 -6.53 -0.52 -3.79
C ARG A 176 -7.88 -1.18 -3.49
N ASP A 177 -8.94 -0.39 -3.62
CA ASP A 177 -10.32 -0.85 -3.46
C ASP A 177 -10.87 -1.54 -4.73
N GLU A 178 -12.17 -1.87 -4.75
CA GLU A 178 -12.81 -2.53 -5.89
C GLU A 178 -12.89 -1.67 -7.16
N ASN A 179 -12.77 -0.35 -7.03
CA ASN A 179 -12.77 0.61 -8.14
C ASN A 179 -11.35 0.91 -8.63
N ASN A 180 -10.33 0.23 -8.08
CA ASN A 180 -8.91 0.50 -8.31
C ASN A 180 -8.50 1.90 -7.83
N ASP A 181 -9.25 2.51 -6.90
CA ASP A 181 -8.81 3.71 -6.19
C ASP A 181 -7.77 3.31 -5.13
N THR A 182 -6.67 4.04 -5.02
CA THR A 182 -5.60 3.74 -4.05
C THR A 182 -5.95 4.28 -2.67
N ALA A 183 -6.13 3.38 -1.70
CA ALA A 183 -6.42 3.74 -0.31
C ALA A 183 -5.16 3.99 0.50
N LEU A 184 -4.11 3.17 0.28
CA LEU A 184 -2.84 3.28 0.97
C LEU A 184 -1.69 3.02 0.01
N GLU A 185 -0.73 3.93 -0.02
CA GLU A 185 0.56 3.79 -0.68
C GLU A 185 1.66 3.60 0.36
N VAL A 186 2.49 2.58 0.19
CA VAL A 186 3.58 2.26 1.12
C VAL A 186 4.90 2.21 0.37
N TYR A 187 5.85 3.02 0.80
CA TYR A 187 7.24 2.99 0.31
C TYR A 187 8.09 2.19 1.28
N LEU A 188 8.67 1.08 0.81
CA LEU A 188 9.60 0.27 1.58
C LEU A 188 11.01 0.49 1.07
N HIS A 189 11.83 1.12 1.91
CA HIS A 189 13.26 1.20 1.74
C HIS A 189 13.91 0.10 2.57
N VAL A 190 14.71 -0.74 1.91
CA VAL A 190 15.48 -1.80 2.57
C VAL A 190 16.93 -1.36 2.64
N ALA A 191 17.54 -1.35 3.82
CA ALA A 191 18.96 -1.05 3.96
C ALA A 191 19.81 -2.10 3.22
N ASP A 192 20.86 -1.67 2.54
CA ASP A 192 21.78 -2.62 1.91
C ASP A 192 22.41 -3.52 3.00
N PRO A 193 22.62 -4.81 2.71
CA PRO A 193 23.18 -5.73 3.68
C PRO A 193 24.60 -5.26 4.03
N THR A 194 24.99 -5.38 5.29
CA THR A 194 26.37 -5.10 5.69
C THR A 194 27.26 -6.21 5.12
N ILE A 195 27.85 -5.97 3.95
CA ILE A 195 28.77 -6.90 3.32
C ILE A 195 30.08 -6.86 4.12
N ARG A 196 30.43 -7.96 4.77
CA ARG A 196 31.75 -8.18 5.33
C ARG A 196 32.57 -8.98 4.33
N THR A 197 33.50 -8.32 3.65
CA THR A 197 34.48 -9.00 2.81
C THR A 197 35.66 -9.42 3.67
N SER A 198 36.13 -10.64 3.51
CA SER A 198 37.36 -11.13 4.15
C SER A 198 38.21 -11.83 3.10
N GLU A 199 39.44 -11.34 2.91
CA GLU A 199 40.42 -12.01 2.06
C GLU A 199 41.12 -13.11 2.86
N LEU A 200 41.01 -14.34 2.38
CA LEU A 200 41.64 -15.50 3.00
C LEU A 200 42.88 -15.91 2.21
N LYS A 201 43.98 -16.15 2.91
CA LYS A 201 45.14 -16.83 2.32
C LYS A 201 44.85 -18.31 2.16
N ALA A 202 45.49 -18.96 1.18
CA ALA A 202 45.40 -20.41 1.02
C ALA A 202 45.76 -21.12 2.34
N GLY A 203 44.85 -21.99 2.83
CA GLY A 203 44.99 -22.69 4.11
C GLY A 203 44.46 -21.94 5.34
N ALA A 204 43.89 -20.74 5.19
CA ALA A 204 43.25 -20.03 6.30
C ALA A 204 41.87 -20.59 6.61
N GLN A 205 41.56 -20.73 7.90
CA GLN A 205 40.23 -21.12 8.37
C GLN A 205 39.35 -19.87 8.48
N LEU A 206 38.19 -19.88 7.81
CA LEU A 206 37.18 -18.84 8.00
C LEU A 206 36.30 -19.22 9.19
N SER A 207 36.17 -18.31 10.14
CA SER A 207 35.22 -18.43 11.25
C SER A 207 34.37 -17.18 11.30
N PHE A 208 33.07 -17.34 11.20
CA PHE A 208 32.10 -16.27 11.37
C PHE A 208 31.15 -16.66 12.49
N ASN A 209 30.87 -15.69 13.36
CA ASN A 209 29.80 -15.79 14.34
C ASN A 209 28.67 -14.90 13.85
N PHE A 210 27.48 -15.49 13.74
CA PHE A 210 26.25 -14.75 13.49
C PHE A 210 25.47 -14.69 14.79
N ASP A 211 25.05 -13.51 15.21
CA ASP A 211 24.06 -13.35 16.27
C ASP A 211 22.67 -13.60 15.64
N LEU A 212 22.30 -14.88 15.52
CA LEU A 212 20.99 -15.28 15.02
C LEU A 212 19.99 -15.39 16.18
N GLU A 213 18.76 -14.92 15.98
CA GLU A 213 17.65 -15.25 16.88
C GLU A 213 17.33 -16.75 16.76
N PRO A 214 16.91 -17.44 17.84
CA PRO A 214 16.59 -18.87 17.78
C PRO A 214 15.47 -19.14 16.75
N ASN A 215 15.67 -20.16 15.89
CA ASN A 215 14.77 -20.63 14.82
C ASN A 215 14.82 -19.88 13.47
N ASP A 216 15.78 -18.97 13.27
CA ASP A 216 15.91 -18.20 12.03
C ASP A 216 16.93 -18.85 11.07
N CYS A 217 16.47 -19.39 9.92
CA CYS A 217 17.31 -20.05 8.92
C CYS A 217 17.86 -19.04 7.90
N ASN A 218 19.05 -18.48 8.13
CA ASN A 218 19.51 -17.26 7.42
C ASN A 218 20.85 -17.36 6.66
N ILE A 219 21.45 -18.53 6.49
CA ILE A 219 22.76 -18.65 5.80
C ILE A 219 22.59 -19.37 4.46
N HIS A 220 22.80 -18.64 3.37
CA HIS A 220 22.87 -19.19 2.01
C HIS A 220 24.31 -19.07 1.47
N PHE A 221 24.88 -20.17 0.99
CA PHE A 221 26.20 -20.21 0.38
C PHE A 221 26.09 -20.19 -1.14
N PHE A 222 26.88 -19.32 -1.78
CA PHE A 222 26.99 -19.26 -3.24
C PHE A 222 28.48 -19.17 -3.63
N GLY A 223 29.00 -20.17 -4.36
CA GLY A 223 30.34 -20.11 -4.94
C GLY A 223 30.90 -21.48 -5.38
N GLU A 224 31.51 -21.51 -6.56
CA GLU A 224 32.46 -22.55 -6.96
C GLU A 224 33.91 -22.10 -6.64
N PRO A 225 34.84 -23.00 -6.27
CA PRO A 225 34.65 -24.43 -5.99
C PRO A 225 34.67 -24.73 -4.48
N SER A 226 33.80 -25.67 -4.08
CA SER A 226 33.81 -26.51 -2.85
C SER A 226 34.62 -26.02 -1.64
N PHE A 227 33.92 -25.60 -0.59
CA PHE A 227 34.50 -25.38 0.74
C PHE A 227 34.00 -26.45 1.72
N ASP A 228 34.91 -26.99 2.53
CA ASP A 228 34.57 -27.83 3.68
C ASP A 228 34.22 -26.94 4.88
N ILE A 229 33.07 -27.17 5.49
CA ILE A 229 32.67 -26.49 6.73
C ILE A 229 32.76 -27.49 7.88
N VAL A 230 33.44 -27.08 8.95
CA VAL A 230 33.51 -27.81 10.22
C VAL A 230 32.60 -27.11 11.23
N LEU A 231 31.47 -27.72 11.53
CA LEU A 231 30.50 -27.25 12.53
C LEU A 231 30.57 -28.19 13.73
N HIS A 232 31.00 -27.68 14.90
CA HIS A 232 31.10 -28.46 16.15
C HIS A 232 31.86 -29.80 15.99
N GLY A 233 32.89 -29.85 15.15
CA GLY A 233 33.68 -31.06 14.89
C GLY A 233 33.06 -32.04 13.88
N LEU A 234 31.90 -31.73 13.31
CA LEU A 234 31.32 -32.43 12.17
C LEU A 234 31.78 -31.75 10.86
N GLN A 235 32.54 -32.48 10.04
CA GLN A 235 32.88 -32.06 8.68
C GLN A 235 31.73 -32.45 7.75
N ARG A 236 31.11 -31.46 7.09
CA ARG A 236 30.02 -31.71 6.14
C ARG A 236 30.36 -31.05 4.81
N HIS A 237 30.38 -31.84 3.74
CA HIS A 237 30.42 -31.32 2.39
C HIS A 237 29.04 -30.73 2.08
N LEU A 238 28.99 -29.44 1.77
CA LEU A 238 27.76 -28.77 1.34
C LEU A 238 27.77 -28.55 -0.17
N TYR A 239 26.61 -28.73 -0.77
CA TYR A 239 26.32 -28.38 -2.15
C TYR A 239 25.61 -27.03 -2.25
N GLU A 240 25.53 -26.49 -3.46
CA GLU A 240 24.77 -25.28 -3.75
C GLU A 240 23.30 -25.47 -3.29
N ASN A 241 22.79 -24.50 -2.51
CA ASN A 241 21.46 -24.49 -1.88
C ASN A 241 21.27 -25.33 -0.60
N ASP A 242 22.32 -25.84 0.03
CA ASP A 242 22.17 -26.47 1.35
C ASP A 242 21.80 -25.46 2.45
N CYS A 243 20.76 -25.78 3.22
CA CYS A 243 20.36 -25.05 4.43
C CYS A 243 20.83 -25.80 5.67
N ILE A 244 21.46 -25.08 6.61
CA ILE A 244 21.83 -25.62 7.93
C ILE A 244 20.97 -24.95 8.99
N GLY A 245 20.05 -25.72 9.59
CA GLY A 245 19.42 -25.36 10.86
C GLY A 245 20.38 -25.63 12.02
N LEU A 246 20.58 -24.63 12.88
CA LEU A 246 21.27 -24.80 14.16
C LEU A 246 20.19 -25.01 15.24
N ASN A 247 20.21 -26.16 15.90
CA ASN A 247 19.47 -26.40 17.15
C ASN A 247 20.28 -25.91 18.34
#